data_AF-A0A8C9YD81-F1
#
_entry.id   AF-A0A8C9YD81-F1
#
_cell.length_a   1.000
_cell.length_b   1.000
_cell.length_c   1.000
_cell.angle_alpha   90.00
_cell.angle_beta   90.00
_cell.angle_gamma   90.00
#
_symmetry.space_group_name_H-M   'P 1'
#
loop_
_entity.id
_entity.type
_entity.pdbx_description
1 polymer ?
#
loop_
_entity_poly.entity_id
_entity_poly.type
_entity_poly.pdbx_seq_one_letter_code
_entity_poly.pdbx_strand_id
1 'polypeptide(L)'
;KKHRNFTCTKPIPRLDDGSSPLIPLQRPFVYFGRSYSQIYVNNNGHLTFNGAFSSFTPQRFPMYGTRDIITVFWTDLDNRVNGEIYYNQYTSGSVLQQATQDINRYFPGLNFNANWVFVATWYEVAYYPTTGTRTTIQAVLISGGQYSFVLMNYGIIALTTHNAGYDSENSTHHFTIPGSFSNNATGIYSAFRLGSNVNVPGRWAFRIDLGSRGCTFNGKTRTIGCSPWYFLQ
;
A
#
# COMPACT_ATOMS: atom_id res chain seq x y z
N LYS A 1 2.32 0.18 -37.11
CA LYS A 1 3.27 0.80 -36.15
C LYS A 1 2.52 1.30 -34.91
N LYS A 2 2.50 0.52 -33.82
CA LYS A 2 2.57 0.96 -32.42
C LYS A 2 2.64 -0.31 -31.58
N HIS A 3 3.85 -0.72 -31.23
CA HIS A 3 4.06 -1.76 -30.22
C HIS A 3 3.50 -1.21 -28.91
N ARG A 4 2.34 -1.70 -28.48
CA ARG A 4 1.90 -1.53 -27.10
C ARG A 4 2.88 -2.36 -26.27
N ASN A 5 3.67 -1.70 -25.43
CA ASN A 5 4.48 -2.38 -24.43
C ASN A 5 3.52 -3.09 -23.46
N PHE A 6 3.21 -4.36 -23.74
CA PHE A 6 2.54 -5.23 -22.79
C PHE A 6 3.50 -5.43 -21.62
N THR A 7 3.28 -4.70 -20.53
CA THR A 7 3.89 -5.11 -19.27
C THR A 7 3.21 -6.42 -18.90
N CYS A 8 3.94 -7.54 -18.88
CA CYS A 8 3.37 -8.82 -18.48
C CYS A 8 2.95 -8.72 -17.01
N THR A 9 1.66 -8.53 -16.77
CA THR A 9 1.01 -8.65 -15.47
C THR A 9 1.27 -10.06 -14.94
N LYS A 10 1.76 -10.16 -13.70
CA LYS A 10 2.03 -11.44 -13.06
C LYS A 10 0.87 -11.77 -12.13
N PRO A 11 0.05 -12.79 -12.44
CA PRO A 11 -1.11 -13.13 -11.62
C PRO A 11 -0.68 -13.73 -10.29
N ILE A 12 -1.48 -13.48 -9.25
CA ILE A 12 -1.43 -14.16 -7.96
C ILE A 12 -2.44 -15.31 -7.99
N PRO A 13 -2.16 -16.46 -7.34
CA PRO A 13 -3.06 -17.61 -7.34
C PRO A 13 -4.50 -17.26 -6.93
N ARG A 14 -5.46 -17.96 -7.54
CA ARG A 14 -6.88 -17.89 -7.16
C ARG A 14 -7.14 -18.86 -6.01
N LEU A 15 -7.05 -18.35 -4.79
CA LEU A 15 -7.08 -19.13 -3.56
C LEU A 15 -7.80 -18.35 -2.45
N ASP A 16 -8.48 -19.09 -1.59
CA ASP A 16 -8.91 -18.59 -0.27
C ASP A 16 -7.69 -18.45 0.63
N ASP A 17 -7.58 -17.35 1.38
CA ASP A 17 -6.52 -17.14 2.37
C ASP A 17 -5.08 -17.35 1.86
N GLY A 18 -4.94 -17.30 0.54
CA GLY A 18 -3.73 -17.63 -0.17
C GLY A 18 -2.71 -16.51 -0.17
N SER A 19 -1.57 -16.79 -0.78
CA SER A 19 -0.56 -15.79 -1.08
C SER A 19 0.17 -16.16 -2.35
N SER A 20 0.88 -15.19 -2.92
CA SER A 20 1.89 -15.45 -3.93
C SER A 20 2.99 -16.38 -3.40
N PRO A 21 3.72 -17.10 -4.27
CA PRO A 21 5.05 -17.57 -3.93
C PRO A 21 5.98 -16.38 -3.60
N LEU A 22 7.21 -16.66 -3.16
CA LEU A 22 8.23 -15.63 -2.97
C LEU A 22 8.41 -14.85 -4.28
N ILE A 23 8.26 -13.52 -4.21
CA ILE A 23 8.53 -12.63 -5.34
C ILE A 23 9.87 -11.93 -5.11
N PRO A 24 10.91 -12.22 -5.91
CA PRO A 24 12.16 -11.48 -5.81
C PRO A 24 11.97 -10.04 -6.32
N LEU A 25 12.49 -9.08 -5.57
CA LEU A 25 12.47 -7.67 -5.95
C LEU A 25 13.63 -7.38 -6.91
N GLN A 26 13.34 -6.64 -7.98
CA GLN A 26 14.37 -6.24 -8.95
C GLN A 26 15.35 -5.21 -8.39
N ARG A 27 14.95 -4.48 -7.33
CA ARG A 27 15.79 -3.61 -6.51
C ARG A 27 15.41 -3.78 -5.04
N PRO A 28 16.34 -3.60 -4.09
CA PRO A 28 16.02 -3.63 -2.68
C PRO A 28 15.00 -2.54 -2.31
N PHE A 29 14.12 -2.87 -1.35
CA PHE A 29 13.14 -1.96 -0.78
C PHE A 29 13.43 -1.78 0.71
N VAL A 30 13.49 -0.54 1.19
CA VAL A 30 13.78 -0.25 2.60
C VAL A 30 12.46 0.01 3.32
N TYR A 31 12.18 -0.79 4.34
CA TYR A 31 11.00 -0.63 5.20
C TYR A 31 11.46 -0.44 6.65
N PHE A 32 11.34 0.80 7.13
CA PHE A 32 11.81 1.28 8.43
C PHE A 32 13.21 0.78 8.79
N GLY A 33 14.14 0.93 7.84
CA GLY A 33 15.58 0.66 8.03
C GLY A 33 16.00 -0.75 7.69
N ARG A 34 15.02 -1.63 7.45
CA ARG A 34 15.27 -3.00 7.03
C ARG A 34 15.19 -3.07 5.53
N SER A 35 16.24 -3.60 4.92
CA SER A 35 16.29 -3.81 3.48
C SER A 35 15.74 -5.18 3.12
N TYR A 36 14.79 -5.21 2.20
CA TYR A 36 14.16 -6.41 1.67
C TYR A 36 14.50 -6.62 0.21
N SER A 37 14.77 -7.87 -0.14
CA SER A 37 15.00 -8.35 -1.52
C SER A 37 13.85 -9.24 -2.02
N GLN A 38 12.83 -9.48 -1.19
CA GLN A 38 11.65 -10.24 -1.56
C GLN A 38 10.36 -9.61 -0.99
N ILE A 39 9.22 -10.02 -1.54
CA ILE A 39 7.89 -9.69 -1.04
C ILE A 39 6.90 -10.83 -1.31
N TYR A 40 5.81 -10.83 -0.57
CA TYR A 40 4.65 -11.70 -0.77
C TYR A 40 3.41 -10.83 -0.90
N VAL A 41 2.58 -11.13 -1.89
CA VAL A 41 1.26 -10.51 -2.08
C VAL A 41 0.23 -11.48 -1.54
N ASN A 42 -0.54 -11.07 -0.54
CA ASN A 42 -1.57 -11.91 0.04
C ASN A 42 -2.93 -11.70 -0.64
N ASN A 43 -3.73 -12.75 -0.74
CA ASN A 43 -5.07 -12.65 -1.31
C ASN A 43 -5.96 -11.67 -0.52
N ASN A 44 -5.77 -11.58 0.79
CA ASN A 44 -6.54 -10.77 1.75
C ASN A 44 -6.10 -9.30 1.88
N GLY A 45 -5.39 -8.76 0.89
CA GLY A 45 -5.16 -7.31 0.77
C GLY A 45 -3.98 -6.73 1.55
N HIS A 46 -3.04 -7.60 1.96
CA HIS A 46 -1.78 -7.19 2.61
C HIS A 46 -0.53 -7.73 1.91
N LEU A 47 0.60 -7.08 2.21
CA LEU A 47 1.93 -7.44 1.76
C LEU A 47 2.82 -7.73 2.97
N THR A 48 3.67 -8.74 2.86
CA THR A 48 4.69 -9.10 3.84
C THR A 48 6.03 -9.38 3.15
N PHE A 49 7.13 -9.34 3.90
CA PHE A 49 8.48 -9.49 3.31
C PHE A 49 9.18 -10.80 3.69
N ASN A 50 8.97 -11.30 4.91
CA ASN A 50 9.68 -12.47 5.43
C ASN A 50 8.93 -13.81 5.26
N GLY A 51 7.79 -13.80 4.58
CA GLY A 51 7.00 -15.00 4.33
C GLY A 51 5.53 -14.69 4.09
N ALA A 52 4.84 -15.63 3.45
CA ALA A 52 3.38 -15.59 3.32
C ALA A 52 2.73 -15.56 4.72
N PHE A 53 1.55 -14.93 4.81
CA PHE A 53 0.79 -14.82 6.05
C PHE A 53 -0.69 -15.06 5.79
N SER A 54 -1.15 -16.29 6.06
CA SER A 54 -2.51 -16.77 5.84
C SER A 54 -3.46 -16.32 6.96
N SER A 55 -3.74 -15.02 7.02
CA SER A 55 -4.72 -14.47 7.95
C SER A 55 -5.69 -13.57 7.20
N PHE A 56 -6.98 -13.84 7.35
CA PHE A 56 -8.09 -13.02 6.84
C PHE A 56 -8.64 -12.05 7.87
N THR A 57 -8.39 -12.31 9.16
CA THR A 57 -8.94 -11.50 10.25
C THR A 57 -8.11 -10.23 10.44
N PRO A 58 -8.68 -9.04 10.21
CA PRO A 58 -7.93 -7.80 10.32
C PRO A 58 -7.63 -7.45 11.76
N GLN A 59 -6.40 -7.02 12.03
CA GLN A 59 -5.98 -6.57 13.35
C GLN A 59 -5.85 -5.04 13.41
N ARG A 60 -6.04 -4.48 14.61
CA ARG A 60 -5.78 -3.06 14.87
C ARG A 60 -4.29 -2.84 15.04
N PHE A 61 -3.79 -1.73 14.52
CA PHE A 61 -2.42 -1.28 14.79
C PHE A 61 -2.40 -0.39 16.05
N PRO A 62 -1.37 -0.46 16.89
CA PRO A 62 -0.23 -1.38 16.79
C PRO A 62 -0.61 -2.85 17.09
N MET A 63 -0.13 -3.77 16.27
CA MET A 63 -0.33 -5.22 16.42
C MET A 63 0.65 -5.84 17.42
N TYR A 64 1.80 -5.20 17.65
CA TYR A 64 2.94 -5.78 18.39
C TYR A 64 3.37 -7.16 17.86
N GLY A 65 3.25 -7.35 16.54
CA GLY A 65 3.59 -8.60 15.86
C GLY A 65 5.07 -8.73 15.51
N THR A 66 5.45 -9.93 15.06
CA THR A 66 6.84 -10.28 14.68
C THR A 66 7.17 -10.02 13.21
N ARG A 67 6.31 -9.28 12.49
CA ARG A 67 6.41 -9.12 11.03
C ARG A 67 6.19 -7.67 10.62
N ASP A 68 6.96 -7.25 9.62
CA ASP A 68 6.68 -6.04 8.85
C ASP A 68 5.55 -6.33 7.84
N ILE A 69 4.51 -5.49 7.86
CA ILE A 69 3.29 -5.67 7.08
C ILE A 69 2.78 -4.34 6.52
N ILE A 70 2.33 -4.37 5.27
CA ILE A 70 1.59 -3.28 4.63
C ILE A 70 0.19 -3.80 4.33
N THR A 71 -0.83 -3.25 4.98
CA THR A 71 -2.23 -3.63 4.78
C THR A 71 -2.92 -2.57 3.94
N VAL A 72 -2.94 -2.74 2.62
CA VAL A 72 -3.67 -1.80 1.74
C VAL A 72 -5.13 -1.82 2.12
N PHE A 73 -5.68 -3.01 2.35
CA PHE A 73 -6.98 -3.21 2.95
C PHE A 73 -7.09 -4.67 3.40
N TRP A 74 -6.86 -4.92 4.69
CA TRP A 74 -6.88 -6.28 5.22
C TRP A 74 -8.32 -6.72 5.40
N THR A 75 -8.76 -7.72 4.64
CA THR A 75 -10.13 -8.27 4.72
C THR A 75 -10.13 -9.68 4.13
N ASP A 76 -11.15 -10.46 4.47
CA ASP A 76 -11.39 -11.78 3.90
C ASP A 76 -11.81 -11.66 2.41
N LEU A 77 -10.83 -11.74 1.49
CA LEU A 77 -11.02 -11.60 0.05
C LEU A 77 -10.95 -12.96 -0.64
N ASP A 78 -11.90 -13.22 -1.53
CA ASP A 78 -11.97 -14.44 -2.32
C ASP A 78 -11.95 -14.14 -3.83
N ASN A 79 -10.78 -14.34 -4.45
CA ASN A 79 -10.61 -14.19 -5.88
C ASN A 79 -10.92 -15.48 -6.68
N ARG A 80 -11.38 -16.57 -6.06
CA ARG A 80 -11.84 -17.78 -6.77
C ARG A 80 -13.15 -17.53 -7.51
N VAL A 81 -13.99 -16.65 -6.98
CA VAL A 81 -15.31 -16.30 -7.53
C VAL A 81 -15.19 -15.21 -8.59
N ASN A 82 -14.74 -14.00 -8.21
CA ASN A 82 -14.55 -12.87 -9.13
C ASN A 82 -13.34 -12.01 -8.78
N GLY A 83 -12.94 -11.21 -9.76
CA GLY A 83 -11.77 -10.36 -9.65
C GLY A 83 -10.46 -11.09 -9.83
N GLU A 84 -9.39 -10.31 -9.90
CA GLU A 84 -8.05 -10.79 -10.11
C GLU A 84 -7.08 -10.06 -9.18
N ILE A 85 -6.02 -10.76 -8.81
CA ILE A 85 -4.92 -10.18 -8.03
C ILE A 85 -3.67 -10.36 -8.87
N TYR A 86 -2.93 -9.28 -9.07
CA TYR A 86 -1.73 -9.30 -9.91
C TYR A 86 -0.73 -8.24 -9.46
N TYR A 87 0.51 -8.42 -9.90
CA TYR A 87 1.56 -7.44 -9.67
C TYR A 87 2.43 -7.18 -10.90
N ASN A 88 3.12 -6.03 -10.85
CA ASN A 88 4.14 -5.65 -11.81
C ASN A 88 5.31 -4.97 -11.09
N GLN A 89 6.49 -5.05 -11.70
CA GLN A 89 7.68 -4.30 -11.29
C GLN A 89 8.19 -3.47 -12.46
N TYR A 90 8.68 -2.28 -12.16
CA TYR A 90 9.17 -1.32 -13.14
C TYR A 90 10.50 -0.74 -12.68
N THR A 91 11.52 -0.82 -13.53
CA THR A 91 12.81 -0.14 -13.36
C THR A 91 13.07 0.91 -14.43
N SER A 92 12.09 1.16 -15.32
CA SER A 92 12.11 2.19 -16.36
C SER A 92 10.68 2.44 -16.88
N GLY A 93 10.53 3.43 -17.75
CA GLY A 93 9.26 3.73 -18.44
C GLY A 93 8.34 4.70 -17.68
N SER A 94 7.12 4.86 -18.20
CA SER A 94 6.18 5.89 -17.76
C SER A 94 5.71 5.71 -16.31
N VAL A 95 5.58 4.48 -15.82
CA VAL A 95 5.17 4.21 -14.43
C VAL A 95 6.24 4.72 -13.45
N LEU A 96 7.53 4.49 -13.75
CA LEU A 96 8.64 4.99 -12.95
C LEU A 96 8.71 6.53 -12.96
N GLN A 97 8.48 7.13 -14.14
CA GLN A 97 8.45 8.59 -14.30
C GLN A 97 7.30 9.21 -13.51
N GLN A 98 6.10 8.63 -13.58
CA GLN A 98 4.94 9.08 -12.81
C GLN A 98 5.20 8.96 -11.31
N ALA A 99 5.73 7.83 -10.85
CA ALA A 99 6.10 7.64 -9.45
C ALA A 99 7.10 8.71 -8.96
N THR A 100 8.08 9.06 -9.80
CA THR A 100 9.02 10.14 -9.50
C THR A 100 8.33 11.50 -9.37
N GLN A 101 7.42 11.83 -10.30
CA GLN A 101 6.68 13.09 -10.26
C GLN A 101 5.74 13.17 -9.05
N ASP A 102 5.01 12.09 -8.77
CA ASP A 102 4.10 11.99 -7.63
C ASP A 102 4.84 12.20 -6.31
N ILE A 103 5.96 11.50 -6.09
CA ILE A 103 6.73 11.66 -4.85
C ILE A 103 7.31 13.07 -4.71
N ASN A 104 7.88 13.66 -5.76
CA ASN A 104 8.39 15.02 -5.68
C ASN A 104 7.29 16.06 -5.44
N ARG A 105 6.05 15.79 -5.88
CA ARG A 105 4.88 16.62 -5.57
C ARG A 105 4.44 16.47 -4.12
N TYR A 106 4.40 15.25 -3.60
CA TYR A 106 3.89 14.96 -2.24
C TYR A 106 4.92 15.26 -1.15
N PHE A 107 6.21 15.13 -1.46
CA PHE A 107 7.32 15.33 -0.54
C PHE A 107 8.34 16.31 -1.15
N PRO A 108 8.00 17.60 -1.25
CA PRO A 108 8.86 18.60 -1.87
C PRO A 108 10.19 18.75 -1.12
N GLY A 109 11.26 19.02 -1.87
CA GLY A 109 12.61 19.22 -1.33
C GLY A 109 13.47 17.97 -1.19
N LEU A 110 12.95 16.78 -1.50
CA LEU A 110 13.76 15.54 -1.51
C LEU A 110 14.63 15.38 -2.76
N ASN A 111 14.30 16.06 -3.87
CA ASN A 111 14.90 15.85 -5.19
C ASN A 111 14.95 14.35 -5.56
N PHE A 112 13.80 13.69 -5.42
CA PHE A 112 13.68 12.26 -5.53
C PHE A 112 13.73 11.78 -6.99
N ASN A 113 14.33 10.61 -7.20
CA ASN A 113 14.27 9.88 -8.46
C ASN A 113 13.97 8.40 -8.17
N ALA A 114 12.87 7.88 -8.69
CA ALA A 114 12.54 6.47 -8.52
C ALA A 114 13.45 5.63 -9.42
N ASN A 115 14.05 4.58 -8.86
CA ASN A 115 14.77 3.55 -9.62
C ASN A 115 14.01 2.21 -9.65
N TRP A 116 12.93 2.09 -8.89
CA TRP A 116 12.08 0.92 -8.85
C TRP A 116 10.65 1.24 -8.36
N VAL A 117 9.68 0.60 -8.97
CA VAL A 117 8.27 0.61 -8.54
C VAL A 117 7.74 -0.82 -8.56
N PHE A 118 7.06 -1.22 -7.49
CA PHE A 118 6.26 -2.44 -7.43
C PHE A 118 4.80 -2.06 -7.24
N VAL A 119 3.93 -2.63 -8.07
CA VAL A 119 2.49 -2.38 -8.02
C VAL A 119 1.79 -3.71 -7.78
N ALA A 120 1.07 -3.85 -6.67
CA ALA A 120 0.13 -4.96 -6.43
C ALA A 120 -1.29 -4.42 -6.49
N THR A 121 -2.13 -5.07 -7.30
CA THR A 121 -3.53 -4.69 -7.49
C THR A 121 -4.42 -5.88 -7.16
N TRP A 122 -5.43 -5.63 -6.34
CA TRP A 122 -6.61 -6.49 -6.19
C TRP A 122 -7.71 -5.78 -6.96
N TYR A 123 -8.15 -6.35 -8.07
CA TYR A 123 -9.09 -5.73 -8.99
C TYR A 123 -10.42 -6.47 -8.94
N GLU A 124 -11.48 -5.76 -8.52
CA GLU A 124 -12.85 -6.26 -8.40
C GLU A 124 -12.97 -7.60 -7.64
N VAL A 125 -12.17 -7.80 -6.59
CA VAL A 125 -12.18 -9.03 -5.80
C VAL A 125 -13.37 -9.03 -4.84
N ALA A 126 -14.03 -10.18 -4.69
CA ALA A 126 -15.15 -10.34 -3.76
C ALA A 126 -14.68 -10.61 -2.32
N TYR A 127 -15.60 -10.42 -1.37
CA TYR A 127 -15.45 -10.92 -0.01
C TYR A 127 -15.86 -12.38 0.08
N TYR A 128 -15.17 -13.15 0.93
CA TYR A 128 -15.70 -14.42 1.39
C TYR A 128 -16.75 -14.18 2.51
N PRO A 129 -17.86 -14.93 2.58
CA PRO A 129 -18.49 -15.72 1.52
C PRO A 129 -19.42 -14.85 0.63
N THR A 130 -19.33 -13.52 0.72
CA THR A 130 -20.25 -12.58 0.05
C THR A 130 -19.88 -12.38 -1.43
N THR A 131 -20.23 -13.37 -2.25
CA THR A 131 -20.00 -13.37 -3.70
C THR A 131 -20.64 -12.16 -4.39
N GLY A 132 -20.01 -11.68 -5.47
CA GLY A 132 -20.55 -10.59 -6.29
C GLY A 132 -20.25 -9.18 -5.75
N THR A 133 -19.68 -9.06 -4.54
CA THR A 133 -19.05 -7.83 -4.10
C THR A 133 -17.81 -7.54 -4.96
N ARG A 134 -17.47 -6.25 -5.09
CA ARG A 134 -16.32 -5.81 -5.89
C ARG A 134 -15.48 -4.83 -5.08
N THR A 135 -14.25 -5.24 -4.83
CA THR A 135 -13.24 -4.44 -4.15
C THR A 135 -12.01 -4.27 -5.03
N THR A 136 -11.68 -3.02 -5.33
CA THR A 136 -10.50 -2.62 -6.10
C THR A 136 -9.59 -1.75 -5.25
N ILE A 137 -8.40 -2.26 -4.95
CA ILE A 137 -7.38 -1.62 -4.13
C ILE A 137 -5.99 -1.83 -4.75
N GLN A 138 -5.06 -0.94 -4.47
CA GLN A 138 -3.70 -1.06 -5.00
C GLN A 138 -2.64 -0.56 -4.01
N ALA A 139 -1.59 -1.36 -3.82
CA ALA A 139 -0.33 -0.93 -3.22
C ALA A 139 0.65 -0.54 -4.31
N VAL A 140 1.35 0.58 -4.12
CA VAL A 140 2.48 1.00 -4.95
C VAL A 140 3.67 1.27 -4.04
N LEU A 141 4.67 0.40 -4.11
CA LEU A 141 5.94 0.55 -3.41
C LEU A 141 6.92 1.23 -4.35
N ILE A 142 7.56 2.31 -3.92
CA ILE A 142 8.44 3.13 -4.74
C ILE A 142 9.78 3.23 -4.03
N SER A 143 10.88 2.89 -4.72
CA SER A 143 12.24 3.02 -4.20
C SER A 143 13.06 3.95 -5.09
N GLY A 144 13.86 4.80 -4.46
CA GLY A 144 14.99 5.53 -5.08
C GLY A 144 16.34 5.03 -4.56
N GLY A 145 16.38 3.80 -4.02
CA GLY A 145 17.53 3.26 -3.30
C GLY A 145 17.51 3.62 -1.82
N GLN A 146 17.79 4.89 -1.49
CA GLN A 146 17.83 5.37 -0.09
C GLN A 146 16.46 5.81 0.44
N TYR A 147 15.58 6.28 -0.45
CA TYR A 147 14.21 6.67 -0.10
C TYR A 147 13.24 5.59 -0.53
N SER A 148 12.27 5.30 0.34
CA SER A 148 11.23 4.31 0.09
C SER A 148 9.87 4.87 0.48
N PHE A 149 8.88 4.61 -0.37
CA PHE A 149 7.52 5.10 -0.21
C PHE A 149 6.50 4.00 -0.45
N VAL A 150 5.36 4.12 0.21
CA VAL A 150 4.16 3.31 -0.05
C VAL A 150 3.03 4.25 -0.39
N LEU A 151 2.40 4.03 -1.54
CA LEU A 151 1.12 4.62 -1.89
C LEU A 151 0.05 3.53 -1.81
N MET A 152 -1.08 3.87 -1.21
CA MET A 152 -2.29 3.05 -1.18
C MET A 152 -3.37 3.78 -1.96
N ASN A 153 -3.92 3.13 -2.99
CA ASN A 153 -4.98 3.67 -3.82
C ASN A 153 -6.27 2.86 -3.64
N TYR A 154 -7.39 3.57 -3.51
CA TYR A 154 -8.70 3.01 -3.24
C TYR A 154 -9.65 3.28 -4.41
N GLY A 155 -10.00 2.20 -5.12
CA GLY A 155 -11.03 2.20 -6.17
C GLY A 155 -12.43 2.06 -5.58
N ILE A 156 -13.32 1.33 -6.26
CA ILE A 156 -14.60 0.93 -5.67
C ILE A 156 -14.32 -0.14 -4.62
N ILE A 157 -14.89 0.02 -3.42
CA ILE A 157 -14.79 -0.95 -2.32
C ILE A 157 -16.19 -1.19 -1.81
N ALA A 158 -16.61 -2.45 -1.77
CA ALA A 158 -17.89 -2.84 -1.19
C ALA A 158 -17.95 -2.50 0.31
N LEU A 159 -19.16 -2.41 0.86
CA LEU A 159 -19.36 -1.99 2.26
C LEU A 159 -18.84 -3.04 3.24
N THR A 160 -18.01 -2.59 4.18
CA THR A 160 -17.47 -3.31 5.35
C THR A 160 -16.70 -2.34 6.28
N THR A 161 -16.24 -2.82 7.43
CA THR A 161 -15.62 -2.01 8.50
C THR A 161 -14.19 -2.43 8.79
N HIS A 162 -13.38 -2.74 7.78
CA HIS A 162 -12.03 -3.28 7.98
C HIS A 162 -10.92 -2.20 7.97
N ASN A 163 -9.68 -2.66 8.10
CA ASN A 163 -8.50 -1.84 8.37
C ASN A 163 -7.64 -1.60 7.13
N ALA A 164 -6.98 -0.45 7.10
CA ALA A 164 -5.89 -0.16 6.19
C ALA A 164 -4.78 0.64 6.88
N GLY A 165 -3.55 0.47 6.40
CA GLY A 165 -2.37 1.05 7.02
C GLY A 165 -1.14 0.16 6.94
N TYR A 166 -0.25 0.28 7.91
CA TYR A 166 0.96 -0.52 7.97
C TYR A 166 1.45 -0.66 9.41
N ASP A 167 2.26 -1.68 9.65
CA ASP A 167 2.89 -1.92 10.94
C ASP A 167 4.24 -2.59 10.75
N SER A 168 5.20 -2.20 11.57
CA SER A 168 6.52 -2.81 11.60
C SER A 168 6.58 -3.92 12.63
N GLU A 169 7.64 -4.73 12.57
CA GLU A 169 7.96 -5.63 13.68
C GLU A 169 8.01 -4.87 15.02
N ASN A 170 7.41 -5.47 16.05
CA ASN A 170 7.22 -4.91 17.39
C ASN A 170 6.51 -3.54 17.42
N SER A 171 5.86 -3.16 16.33
CA SER A 171 5.16 -1.89 16.16
C SER A 171 5.97 -0.63 16.49
N THR A 172 7.29 -0.68 16.25
CA THR A 172 8.15 0.52 16.35
C THR A 172 7.68 1.64 15.42
N HIS A 173 7.06 1.29 14.30
CA HIS A 173 6.47 2.19 13.32
C HIS A 173 5.14 1.64 12.85
N HIS A 174 4.04 2.38 13.04
CA HIS A 174 2.73 1.96 12.57
C HIS A 174 1.87 3.16 12.17
N PHE A 175 0.88 2.92 11.32
CA PHE A 175 -0.13 3.89 10.97
C PHE A 175 -1.44 3.19 10.63
N THR A 176 -2.55 3.74 11.12
CA THR A 176 -3.91 3.32 10.75
C THR A 176 -4.54 4.43 9.93
N ILE A 177 -5.07 4.09 8.75
CA ILE A 177 -5.79 5.08 7.94
C ILE A 177 -7.06 5.51 8.68
N PRO A 178 -7.31 6.83 8.82
CA PRO A 178 -8.53 7.36 9.41
C PRO A 178 -9.79 6.71 8.83
N GLY A 179 -10.74 6.36 9.70
CA GLY A 179 -11.97 5.65 9.33
C GLY A 179 -11.88 4.12 9.38
N SER A 180 -10.68 3.54 9.51
CA SER A 180 -10.52 2.08 9.74
C SER A 180 -11.33 1.61 10.93
N PHE A 181 -12.00 0.46 10.80
CA PHE A 181 -12.93 -0.08 11.81
C PHE A 181 -14.12 0.81 12.18
N SER A 182 -14.52 1.70 11.27
CA SER A 182 -15.75 2.48 11.40
C SER A 182 -16.74 2.12 10.29
N ASN A 183 -18.01 2.50 10.49
CA ASN A 183 -19.07 2.29 9.51
C ASN A 183 -18.87 3.09 8.22
N ASN A 184 -17.97 4.07 8.17
CA ASN A 184 -17.66 4.83 6.95
C ASN A 184 -16.35 4.41 6.26
N ALA A 185 -15.68 3.36 6.75
CA ALA A 185 -14.37 2.93 6.24
C ALA A 185 -14.39 2.73 4.71
N THR A 186 -15.44 2.09 4.22
CA THR A 186 -15.60 1.67 2.81
C THR A 186 -16.98 2.03 2.25
N GLY A 187 -17.22 1.77 0.96
CA GLY A 187 -18.38 2.26 0.22
C GLY A 187 -18.08 3.48 -0.66
N ILE A 188 -19.09 3.97 -1.37
CA ILE A 188 -18.95 5.02 -2.39
C ILE A 188 -18.46 6.34 -1.77
N TYR A 189 -19.01 6.73 -0.62
CA TYR A 189 -18.68 7.98 0.09
C TYR A 189 -17.94 7.71 1.40
N SER A 190 -16.79 7.04 1.29
CA SER A 190 -16.07 6.48 2.44
C SER A 190 -14.77 7.21 2.76
N ALA A 191 -14.27 7.03 3.99
CA ALA A 191 -12.99 7.60 4.40
C ALA A 191 -11.84 7.11 3.51
N PHE A 192 -11.83 5.83 3.11
CA PHE A 192 -10.75 5.33 2.26
C PHE A 192 -10.80 5.91 0.84
N ARG A 193 -12.00 6.10 0.26
CA ARG A 193 -12.14 6.63 -1.11
C ARG A 193 -12.07 8.15 -1.23
N LEU A 194 -12.52 8.88 -0.21
CA LEU A 194 -12.57 10.34 -0.23
C LEU A 194 -11.41 10.98 0.53
N GLY A 195 -10.90 10.30 1.55
CA GLY A 195 -9.77 10.78 2.35
C GLY A 195 -8.44 10.68 1.60
N SER A 196 -7.48 11.49 2.06
CA SER A 196 -6.12 11.54 1.53
C SER A 196 -5.22 12.34 2.49
N ASN A 197 -3.94 12.00 2.52
CA ASN A 197 -2.90 12.85 3.12
C ASN A 197 -2.04 13.60 2.09
N VAL A 198 -2.38 13.49 0.79
CA VAL A 198 -1.66 14.13 -0.33
C VAL A 198 -2.59 14.91 -1.25
N ASN A 199 -3.81 15.22 -0.77
CA ASN A 199 -4.84 15.95 -1.50
C ASN A 199 -5.20 15.32 -2.86
N VAL A 200 -5.20 13.98 -2.92
CA VAL A 200 -5.68 13.19 -4.05
C VAL A 200 -6.68 12.18 -3.49
N PRO A 201 -8.00 12.36 -3.70
CA PRO A 201 -9.02 11.50 -3.13
C PRO A 201 -8.72 10.02 -3.37
N GLY A 202 -8.76 9.22 -2.31
CA GLY A 202 -8.53 7.78 -2.40
C GLY A 202 -7.06 7.39 -2.46
N ARG A 203 -6.13 8.34 -2.32
CA ARG A 203 -4.70 8.08 -2.29
C ARG A 203 -4.08 8.50 -0.98
N TRP A 204 -3.32 7.58 -0.40
CA TRP A 204 -2.53 7.79 0.82
C TRP A 204 -1.08 7.49 0.51
N ALA A 205 -0.16 8.40 0.86
CA ALA A 205 1.27 8.24 0.57
C ALA A 205 2.10 8.37 1.84
N PHE A 206 3.03 7.45 2.05
CA PHE A 206 3.88 7.41 3.24
C PHE A 206 5.34 7.24 2.85
N ARG A 207 6.22 8.02 3.46
CA ARG A 207 7.66 7.78 3.44
C ARG A 207 8.00 6.78 4.55
N ILE A 208 8.75 5.73 4.21
CA ILE A 208 8.93 4.55 5.06
C ILE A 208 10.40 4.09 5.18
N ASP A 209 11.39 4.89 4.78
CA ASP A 209 12.82 4.50 4.77
C ASP A 209 13.60 4.71 6.09
N LEU A 210 13.02 5.34 7.13
CA LEU A 210 13.64 5.90 8.37
C LEU A 210 14.02 7.39 8.34
N GLY A 211 13.83 8.10 7.22
CA GLY A 211 14.01 9.55 7.19
C GLY A 211 13.33 10.29 8.35
N SER A 212 13.96 11.37 8.82
CA SER A 212 13.40 12.25 9.87
C SER A 212 11.93 12.53 9.58
N ARG A 213 11.05 12.02 10.46
CA ARG A 213 9.58 12.11 10.39
C ARG A 213 9.03 13.54 10.51
N GLY A 214 9.87 14.55 10.36
CA GLY A 214 9.42 15.92 10.43
C GLY A 214 8.78 16.34 9.12
N CYS A 215 7.51 16.72 9.17
CA CYS A 215 6.96 17.60 8.16
C CYS A 215 7.85 18.86 8.14
N THR A 216 8.46 19.16 7.00
CA THR A 216 9.15 20.42 6.78
C THR A 216 8.10 21.49 6.49
N PHE A 217 7.80 22.33 7.47
CA PHE A 217 7.01 23.55 7.25
C PHE A 217 7.97 24.74 7.24
N ASN A 218 8.01 25.49 6.13
CA ASN A 218 8.90 26.64 5.94
C ASN A 218 10.38 26.37 6.30
N GLY A 219 10.92 25.24 5.85
CA GLY A 219 12.34 24.91 6.02
C GLY A 219 12.76 24.52 7.45
N LYS A 220 11.82 24.29 8.37
CA LYS A 220 12.12 23.78 9.72
C LYS A 220 11.57 22.37 9.92
N THR A 221 12.45 21.44 10.28
CA THR A 221 12.11 20.06 10.65
C THR A 221 11.57 20.02 12.07
N ARG A 222 10.33 19.54 12.29
CA ARG A 222 9.81 19.26 13.64
C ARG A 222 9.87 17.77 13.94
N THR A 223 10.59 17.37 14.99
CA THR A 223 10.96 15.96 15.24
C THR A 223 9.98 15.15 16.09
N ILE A 224 8.80 15.66 16.46
CA ILE A 224 7.91 14.93 17.37
C ILE A 224 6.44 15.12 16.98
N GLY A 225 5.71 14.01 16.83
CA GLY A 225 4.26 13.96 17.03
C GLY A 225 3.36 14.57 15.96
N CYS A 226 3.66 14.41 14.67
CA CYS A 226 2.70 14.77 13.62
C CYS A 226 1.54 13.78 13.57
N SER A 227 0.58 13.98 14.47
CA SER A 227 -0.80 13.51 14.29
C SER A 227 -1.38 14.21 13.05
N PRO A 228 -2.03 13.50 12.12
CA PRO A 228 -2.52 14.05 10.85
C PRO A 228 -3.61 15.13 10.99
N TRP A 229 -4.03 15.47 12.21
CA TRP A 229 -5.12 16.40 12.49
C TRP A 229 -4.73 17.89 12.44
N TYR A 230 -3.47 18.25 12.21
CA TYR A 230 -3.04 19.66 12.24
C TYR A 230 -3.31 20.49 10.96
N PHE A 231 -4.16 20.02 10.04
CA PHE A 231 -4.44 20.74 8.78
C PHE A 231 -5.93 21.03 8.56
N LEU A 232 -6.58 21.64 9.55
CA LEU A 232 -7.80 22.43 9.34
C LEU A 232 -7.73 23.72 10.18
N GLN A 233 -6.98 24.70 9.70
CA GLN A 233 -7.28 26.13 9.80
C GLN A 233 -6.83 26.80 8.51
#